data_AF-A0A7X5IER0-F1
#
_entry.id   AF-A0A7X5IER0-F1
#
_cell.length_a   1.000
_cell.length_b   1.000
_cell.length_c   1.000
_cell.angle_alpha   90.00
_cell.angle_beta   90.00
_cell.angle_gamma   90.00
#
_symmetry.space_group_name_H-M   'P 1'
#
loop_
_entity.id
_entity.type
_entity.pdbx_description
1 polymer ?
#
loop_
_entity_poly.entity_id
_entity_poly.type
_entity_poly.pdbx_seq_one_letter_code
_entity_poly.pdbx_strand_id
1 'polypeptide(L)'
;MRQIEKEELRTMHGREGLVLQGCGGDLKEWTDGINQILEQEGILPKGKRLDDVAVFRNEGMTNLLFFFGEEKPDIGKLAVWRLKTHLQFGGTWMSDYVNNQLGGFLHEAVAEKPNCALIGEDGNIFNLMGIAARTLRENGMEDKAEEMEKRITEGGCQDYYEALNIIDQYVTITGKEEPEMGGMEME
;
A
#
# COMPACT_ATOMS: atom_id res chain seq x y z
N MET A 1 -20.14 11.31 -1.89
CA MET A 1 -19.08 10.58 -2.60
C MET A 1 -17.97 11.54 -2.98
N ARG A 2 -16.72 11.19 -2.68
CA ARG A 2 -15.53 11.96 -3.05
C ARG A 2 -14.84 11.30 -4.24
N GLN A 3 -14.51 12.06 -5.27
CA GLN A 3 -13.67 11.53 -6.35
C GLN A 3 -12.19 11.61 -5.93
N ILE A 4 -11.46 10.52 -6.14
CA ILE A 4 -10.02 10.43 -5.86
C ILE A 4 -9.31 9.77 -7.05
N GLU A 5 -8.03 10.07 -7.22
CA GLU A 5 -7.15 9.35 -8.12
C GLU A 5 -6.71 8.01 -7.49
N LYS A 6 -6.45 7.01 -8.34
CA LYS A 6 -6.06 5.69 -7.84
C LYS A 6 -4.77 5.71 -6.99
N GLU A 7 -3.83 6.59 -7.33
CA GLU A 7 -2.57 6.72 -6.60
C GLU A 7 -2.78 7.30 -5.19
N GLU A 8 -3.86 8.06 -4.95
CA GLU A 8 -4.19 8.55 -3.61
C GLU A 8 -4.51 7.41 -2.64
N LEU A 9 -5.03 6.26 -3.11
CA LEU A 9 -5.27 5.12 -2.23
C LEU A 9 -3.98 4.62 -1.58
N ARG A 10 -2.85 4.75 -2.30
CA ARG A 10 -1.56 4.30 -1.80
C ARG A 10 -1.05 5.17 -0.67
N THR A 11 -1.52 6.41 -0.51
CA THR A 11 -1.11 7.28 0.61
C THR A 11 -2.00 7.13 1.84
N MET A 12 -3.14 6.42 1.73
CA MET A 12 -4.12 6.27 2.80
C MET A 12 -3.77 5.13 3.77
N HIS A 13 -2.52 5.12 4.26
CA HIS A 13 -2.05 4.17 5.25
C HIS A 13 -2.92 4.26 6.53
N GLY A 14 -3.22 3.10 7.14
CA GLY A 14 -4.04 3.01 8.35
C GLY A 14 -5.55 3.18 8.14
N ARG A 15 -6.01 3.36 6.90
CA ARG A 15 -7.43 3.31 6.54
C ARG A 15 -7.76 1.97 5.89
N GLU A 16 -9.00 1.53 6.06
CA GLU A 16 -9.50 0.30 5.45
C GLU A 16 -10.92 0.52 4.93
N GLY A 17 -11.32 -0.31 3.97
CA GLY A 17 -12.64 -0.25 3.39
C GLY A 17 -12.93 -1.41 2.44
N LEU A 18 -14.16 -1.43 1.93
CA LEU A 18 -14.59 -2.35 0.90
C LEU A 18 -14.50 -1.66 -0.46
N VAL A 19 -13.70 -2.20 -1.37
CA VAL A 19 -13.67 -1.79 -2.78
C VAL A 19 -14.63 -2.69 -3.57
N LEU A 20 -15.53 -2.09 -4.33
CA LEU A 20 -16.34 -2.73 -5.36
C LEU A 20 -15.92 -2.22 -6.73
N GLN A 21 -15.84 -3.12 -7.70
CA GLN A 21 -15.26 -2.86 -9.01
C GLN A 21 -16.32 -2.92 -10.11
N GLY A 22 -16.12 -2.13 -11.17
CA GLY A 22 -17.01 -2.12 -12.33
C GLY A 22 -18.39 -1.50 -12.05
N CYS A 23 -18.46 -0.52 -11.15
CA CYS A 23 -19.68 0.20 -10.81
C CYS A 23 -20.10 1.14 -11.95
N GLY A 24 -20.86 0.61 -12.91
CA GLY A 24 -21.50 1.40 -13.98
C GLY A 24 -22.84 2.01 -13.58
N GLY A 25 -23.40 2.85 -14.44
CA GLY A 25 -24.71 3.48 -14.18
C GLY A 25 -24.65 4.57 -13.10
N ASP A 26 -25.75 4.73 -12.35
CA ASP A 26 -25.83 5.71 -11.28
C ASP A 26 -25.13 5.21 -10.00
N LEU A 27 -24.06 5.89 -9.61
CA LEU A 27 -23.27 5.55 -8.43
C LEU A 27 -24.06 5.74 -7.12
N LYS A 28 -25.07 6.60 -7.10
CA LYS A 28 -25.93 6.76 -5.92
C LYS A 28 -26.77 5.51 -5.69
N GLU A 29 -27.32 4.91 -6.75
CA GLU A 29 -28.05 3.64 -6.67
C GLU A 29 -27.17 2.52 -6.13
N TRP A 30 -25.89 2.48 -6.52
CA TRP A 30 -24.91 1.57 -5.92
C TRP A 30 -24.75 1.81 -4.41
N THR A 31 -24.49 3.05 -4.00
CA THR A 31 -24.30 3.33 -2.56
C THR A 31 -25.55 3.04 -1.74
N ASP A 32 -26.74 3.33 -2.26
CA ASP A 32 -28.01 3.07 -1.58
C ASP A 32 -28.30 1.56 -1.50
N GLY A 33 -28.13 0.84 -2.62
CA GLY A 33 -28.37 -0.60 -2.70
C GLY A 33 -27.41 -1.42 -1.86
N ILE A 34 -26.11 -1.10 -1.88
CA ILE A 34 -25.11 -1.81 -1.06
C ILE A 34 -25.40 -1.58 0.43
N ASN A 35 -25.66 -0.34 0.87
CA ASN A 35 -25.99 -0.08 2.27
C ASN A 35 -27.25 -0.83 2.72
N GLN A 36 -28.28 -0.87 1.86
CA GLN A 36 -29.50 -1.62 2.15
C GLN A 36 -29.24 -3.13 2.31
N ILE A 37 -28.44 -3.72 1.40
CA ILE A 37 -28.08 -5.15 1.47
C ILE A 37 -27.28 -5.43 2.74
N LEU A 38 -26.27 -4.61 3.05
CA LEU A 38 -25.44 -4.80 4.24
C LEU A 38 -26.25 -4.68 5.54
N GLU A 39 -27.23 -3.79 5.61
CA GLU A 39 -28.16 -3.69 6.74
C GLU A 39 -29.07 -4.93 6.82
N GLN A 40 -29.65 -5.38 5.70
CA GLN A 40 -30.54 -6.55 5.65
C GLN A 40 -29.85 -7.85 6.07
N GLU A 41 -28.58 -8.02 5.68
CA GLU A 41 -27.74 -9.16 6.08
C GLU A 41 -27.25 -9.05 7.54
N GLY A 42 -27.58 -7.95 8.23
CA GLY A 42 -27.13 -7.66 9.59
C GLY A 42 -25.62 -7.54 9.69
N ILE A 43 -24.97 -7.07 8.61
CA ILE A 43 -23.56 -6.70 8.56
C ILE A 43 -23.40 -5.29 9.11
N LEU A 44 -24.29 -4.38 8.72
CA LEU A 44 -24.41 -3.06 9.35
C LEU A 44 -25.49 -3.09 10.43
N PRO A 45 -25.30 -2.37 11.55
CA PRO A 45 -26.37 -2.11 12.49
C PRO A 45 -27.57 -1.42 11.82
N LYS A 46 -28.78 -1.66 12.32
CA LYS A 46 -30.00 -1.04 11.77
C LYS A 46 -29.90 0.49 11.76
N GLY A 47 -30.17 1.10 10.61
CA GLY A 47 -30.07 2.54 10.38
C GLY A 47 -28.64 3.11 10.27
N LYS A 48 -27.61 2.28 10.33
CA LYS A 48 -26.22 2.68 10.05
C LYS A 48 -25.88 2.48 8.57
N ARG A 49 -24.99 3.33 8.07
CA ARG A 49 -24.57 3.36 6.66
C ARG A 49 -23.09 3.67 6.56
N LEU A 50 -22.44 3.13 5.54
CA LEU A 50 -21.10 3.52 5.12
C LEU A 50 -21.22 4.72 4.18
N ASP A 51 -21.24 5.94 4.75
CA ASP A 51 -21.46 7.17 3.99
C ASP A 51 -20.14 7.81 3.48
N ASP A 52 -19.00 7.46 4.09
CA ASP A 52 -17.69 7.84 3.56
C ASP A 52 -17.33 6.94 2.37
N VAL A 53 -17.73 7.39 1.19
CA VAL A 53 -17.53 6.68 -0.07
C VAL A 53 -16.67 7.49 -1.01
N ALA A 54 -15.61 6.87 -1.53
CA ALA A 54 -14.80 7.38 -2.61
C ALA A 54 -15.07 6.69 -3.95
N VAL A 55 -14.86 7.42 -5.04
CA VAL A 55 -14.95 6.94 -6.42
C VAL A 55 -13.58 7.12 -7.07
N PHE A 56 -13.07 6.08 -7.73
CA PHE A 56 -11.83 6.17 -8.49
C PHE A 56 -11.89 5.29 -9.74
N ARG A 57 -11.03 5.57 -10.73
CA ARG A 57 -10.92 4.74 -11.94
C ARG A 57 -9.58 4.00 -11.96
N ASN A 58 -9.62 2.73 -12.36
CA ASN A 58 -8.43 1.95 -12.68
C ASN A 58 -8.74 1.00 -13.82
N GLU A 59 -7.82 0.85 -14.77
CA GLU A 59 -7.95 -0.05 -15.93
C GLU A 59 -9.28 0.08 -16.69
N GLY A 60 -9.77 1.32 -16.82
CA GLY A 60 -11.03 1.64 -17.51
C GLY A 60 -12.31 1.42 -16.68
N MET A 61 -12.22 0.73 -15.54
CA MET A 61 -13.34 0.48 -14.64
C MET A 61 -13.55 1.64 -13.65
N THR A 62 -14.82 1.91 -13.32
CA THR A 62 -15.20 2.77 -12.19
C THR A 62 -15.34 1.92 -10.94
N ASN A 63 -14.68 2.32 -9.86
CA ASN A 63 -14.68 1.59 -8.60
C ASN A 63 -15.25 2.48 -7.48
N LEU A 64 -15.93 1.84 -6.53
CA LEU A 64 -16.42 2.46 -5.30
C LEU A 64 -15.65 1.91 -4.11
N LEU A 65 -15.16 2.79 -3.25
CA LEU A 65 -14.52 2.45 -1.99
C LEU A 65 -15.38 2.95 -0.84
N PHE A 66 -15.94 2.02 -0.06
CA PHE A 66 -16.69 2.30 1.16
C PHE A 66 -15.73 2.19 2.36
N PHE A 67 -15.35 3.32 2.93
CA PHE A 67 -14.43 3.33 4.08
C PHE A 67 -15.13 2.82 5.34
N PHE A 68 -14.37 2.12 6.18
CA PHE A 68 -14.83 1.76 7.52
C PHE A 68 -14.59 2.94 8.48
N GLY A 69 -15.67 3.40 9.08
CA GLY A 69 -15.68 4.46 10.10
C GLY A 69 -16.13 3.94 11.45
N GLU A 70 -16.88 4.77 12.19
CA GLU A 70 -17.42 4.43 13.52
C GLU A 70 -18.66 3.52 13.46
N GLU A 71 -19.03 3.10 12.25
CA GLU A 71 -20.28 2.42 11.93
C GLU A 71 -20.28 0.96 12.39
N LYS A 72 -19.10 0.48 12.81
CA LYS A 72 -18.86 -0.85 13.41
C LYS A 72 -19.55 -1.97 12.62
N PRO A 73 -19.27 -2.13 11.31
CA PRO A 73 -19.75 -3.30 10.58
C PRO A 73 -19.24 -4.59 11.23
N ASP A 74 -20.04 -5.65 11.17
CA ASP A 74 -19.60 -7.00 11.52
C ASP A 74 -18.61 -7.49 10.45
N ILE A 75 -17.32 -7.30 10.73
CA ILE A 75 -16.23 -7.62 9.79
C ILE A 75 -16.23 -9.10 9.41
N GLY A 76 -16.60 -10.00 10.33
CA GLY A 76 -16.68 -11.44 10.05
C GLY A 76 -17.74 -11.76 9.00
N LYS A 77 -18.95 -11.21 9.18
CA LYS A 77 -20.02 -11.38 8.17
C LYS A 77 -19.68 -10.66 6.87
N LEU A 78 -19.10 -9.47 6.93
CA LEU A 78 -18.71 -8.72 5.74
C LEU A 78 -17.66 -9.49 4.92
N ALA A 79 -16.70 -10.14 5.58
CA ALA A 79 -15.71 -10.97 4.89
C ALA A 79 -16.35 -12.14 4.14
N VAL A 80 -17.30 -12.84 4.78
CA VAL A 80 -18.05 -13.94 4.14
C VAL A 80 -18.91 -13.42 2.99
N TRP A 81 -19.59 -12.29 3.18
CA TRP A 81 -20.41 -11.64 2.14
C TRP A 81 -19.55 -11.27 0.94
N ARG A 82 -18.42 -10.59 1.16
CA ARG A 82 -17.44 -10.21 0.13
C ARG A 82 -17.00 -11.40 -0.72
N LEU A 83 -16.71 -12.55 -0.08
CA LEU A 83 -16.33 -13.77 -0.79
C LEU A 83 -17.49 -14.36 -1.61
N LYS A 84 -18.70 -14.38 -1.05
CA LYS A 84 -19.90 -14.90 -1.74
C LYS A 84 -20.29 -14.05 -2.95
N THR A 85 -20.17 -12.73 -2.84
CA THR A 85 -20.59 -11.78 -3.89
C THR A 85 -19.46 -11.34 -4.81
N HIS A 86 -18.26 -11.92 -4.68
CA HIS A 86 -17.08 -11.49 -5.42
C HIS A 86 -17.29 -11.50 -6.94
N LEU A 87 -17.96 -12.52 -7.49
CA LEU A 87 -18.26 -12.59 -8.93
C LEU A 87 -19.23 -11.50 -9.43
N GLN A 88 -20.05 -10.95 -8.54
CA GLN A 88 -21.05 -9.93 -8.88
C GLN A 88 -20.50 -8.51 -8.74
N PHE A 89 -19.67 -8.26 -7.72
CA PHE A 89 -19.22 -6.91 -7.38
C PHE A 89 -17.71 -6.70 -7.44
N GLY A 90 -16.92 -7.74 -7.73
CA GLY A 90 -15.45 -7.68 -7.70
C GLY A 90 -14.91 -7.26 -6.32
N GLY A 91 -15.64 -7.60 -5.26
CA GLY A 91 -15.38 -7.08 -3.91
C GLY A 91 -14.02 -7.48 -3.35
N THR A 92 -13.25 -6.52 -2.86
CA THR A 92 -11.95 -6.73 -2.20
C THR A 92 -11.74 -5.76 -1.05
N TRP A 93 -10.81 -6.05 -0.13
CA TRP A 93 -10.38 -5.05 0.85
C TRP A 93 -9.57 -3.95 0.16
N MET A 94 -9.59 -2.75 0.71
CA MET A 94 -8.80 -1.64 0.19
C MET A 94 -7.31 -1.97 0.28
N SER A 95 -6.85 -2.54 1.40
CA SER A 95 -5.46 -2.98 1.56
C SER A 95 -5.06 -4.02 0.52
N ASP A 96 -5.88 -5.07 0.33
CA ASP A 96 -5.68 -6.08 -0.71
C ASP A 96 -5.63 -5.44 -2.11
N TYR A 97 -6.51 -4.47 -2.39
CA TYR A 97 -6.53 -3.77 -3.68
C TYR A 97 -5.24 -2.98 -3.91
N VAL A 98 -4.81 -2.22 -2.91
CA VAL A 98 -3.60 -1.40 -2.99
C VAL A 98 -2.37 -2.28 -3.20
N ASN A 99 -2.23 -3.35 -2.43
CA ASN A 99 -1.09 -4.27 -2.55
C ASN A 99 -1.08 -4.98 -3.89
N ASN A 100 -2.21 -5.55 -4.31
CA ASN A 100 -2.26 -6.42 -5.48
C ASN A 100 -2.41 -5.66 -6.82
N GLN A 101 -3.00 -4.47 -6.81
CA GLN A 101 -3.36 -3.75 -8.05
C GLN A 101 -2.61 -2.42 -8.22
N LEU A 102 -2.08 -1.85 -7.14
CA LEU A 102 -1.43 -0.53 -7.16
C LEU A 102 0.04 -0.58 -6.72
N GLY A 103 0.60 -1.77 -6.45
CA GLY A 103 2.00 -1.91 -6.05
C GLY A 103 2.26 -1.41 -4.62
N GLY A 104 1.29 -1.60 -3.73
CA GLY A 104 1.43 -1.34 -2.29
C GLY A 104 1.24 0.11 -1.86
N PHE A 105 1.11 0.29 -0.55
CA PHE A 105 0.99 1.61 0.07
C PHE A 105 2.33 2.38 -0.01
N LEU A 106 2.23 3.64 -0.41
CA LEU A 106 3.25 4.64 -0.21
C LEU A 106 3.33 4.93 1.30
N HIS A 107 4.43 4.51 1.89
CA HIS A 107 4.80 4.96 3.23
C HIS A 107 5.51 6.31 3.08
N GLU A 108 5.46 7.16 4.11
CA GLU A 108 6.21 8.42 4.12
C GLU A 108 7.67 8.09 3.81
N ALA A 109 8.10 8.46 2.60
CA ALA A 109 9.50 8.36 2.23
C ALA A 109 10.29 9.16 3.25
N VAL A 110 11.42 8.60 3.70
CA VAL A 110 12.34 9.36 4.53
C VAL A 110 12.69 10.62 3.74
N ALA A 111 12.34 11.80 4.26
CA ALA A 111 12.47 13.06 3.52
C ALA A 111 13.93 13.32 3.10
N GLU A 112 14.87 12.85 3.90
CA GLU A 112 16.30 12.83 3.61
C GLU A 112 16.79 11.37 3.59
N LYS A 113 16.71 10.72 2.43
CA LYS A 113 17.21 9.35 2.26
C LYS A 113 18.75 9.37 2.22
N PRO A 114 19.45 8.65 3.12
CA PRO A 114 20.90 8.55 3.03
C PRO A 114 21.31 7.75 1.78
N ASN A 115 22.48 8.07 1.22
CA ASN A 115 23.05 7.31 0.10
C ASN A 115 23.48 5.93 0.57
N CYS A 116 23.05 4.90 -0.14
CA CYS A 116 23.35 3.52 0.18
C CYS A 116 23.94 2.83 -1.06
N ALA A 117 25.23 2.47 -0.97
CA ALA A 117 25.97 1.83 -2.05
C ALA A 117 25.52 0.37 -2.23
N LEU A 118 24.48 0.15 -3.05
CA LEU A 118 23.94 -1.17 -3.37
C LEU A 118 24.21 -1.60 -4.82
N ILE A 119 24.53 -0.65 -5.72
CA ILE A 119 24.85 -1.00 -7.11
C ILE A 119 26.20 -1.74 -7.13
N GLY A 120 26.19 -2.95 -7.71
CA GLY A 120 27.36 -3.82 -7.79
C GLY A 120 27.54 -4.76 -6.59
N GLU A 121 26.64 -4.71 -5.59
CA GLU A 121 26.57 -5.73 -4.55
C GLU A 121 25.96 -7.02 -5.13
N ASP A 122 26.71 -8.11 -5.10
CA ASP A 122 26.24 -9.44 -5.50
C ASP A 122 25.74 -10.19 -4.25
N GLY A 123 24.49 -9.90 -3.87
CA GLY A 123 23.90 -10.43 -2.65
C GLY A 123 22.39 -10.67 -2.78
N ASN A 124 21.89 -11.62 -1.98
CA ASN A 124 20.45 -11.82 -1.84
C ASN A 124 19.79 -10.63 -1.12
N ILE A 125 18.46 -10.62 -1.08
CA ILE A 125 17.72 -9.49 -0.49
C ILE A 125 18.04 -9.24 0.99
N PHE A 126 18.33 -10.30 1.76
CA PHE A 126 18.68 -10.15 3.17
C PHE A 126 20.04 -9.44 3.34
N ASN A 127 20.97 -9.66 2.41
CA ASN A 127 22.23 -8.91 2.38
C ASN A 127 21.98 -7.42 2.09
N LEU A 128 21.21 -7.12 1.04
CA LEU A 128 20.90 -5.72 0.67
C LEU A 128 20.12 -5.01 1.77
N MET A 129 19.14 -5.69 2.37
CA MET A 129 18.40 -5.20 3.54
C MET A 129 19.34 -4.89 4.69
N GLY A 130 20.30 -5.77 5.00
CA GLY A 130 21.28 -5.56 6.07
C GLY A 130 22.21 -4.36 5.81
N ILE A 131 22.61 -4.14 4.56
CA ILE A 131 23.39 -2.97 4.16
C ILE A 131 22.55 -1.70 4.34
N ALA A 132 21.34 -1.67 3.79
CA ALA A 132 20.43 -0.53 3.91
C ALA A 132 20.09 -0.20 5.38
N ALA A 133 19.84 -1.21 6.21
CA ALA A 133 19.55 -1.04 7.63
C ALA A 133 20.75 -0.45 8.40
N ARG A 134 21.97 -0.89 8.05
CA ARG A 134 23.20 -0.29 8.60
C ARG A 134 23.32 1.18 8.21
N THR A 135 23.13 1.50 6.93
CA THR A 135 23.17 2.89 6.42
C THR A 135 22.18 3.77 7.17
N LEU A 136 20.96 3.30 7.40
CA LEU A 136 19.94 4.04 8.16
C LEU A 136 20.37 4.26 9.61
N ARG A 137 20.86 3.22 10.30
CA ARG A 137 21.36 3.34 11.69
C ARG A 137 22.54 4.30 11.82
N GLU A 138 23.47 4.28 10.87
CA GLU A 138 24.62 5.20 10.82
C GLU A 138 24.21 6.67 10.63
N ASN A 139 23.04 6.91 10.00
CA ASN A 139 22.44 8.23 9.84
C ASN A 139 21.43 8.58 10.96
N GLY A 140 21.41 7.82 12.06
CA GLY A 140 20.53 8.07 13.21
C GLY A 140 19.06 7.73 12.97
N MET A 141 18.74 6.96 11.93
CA MET A 141 17.38 6.58 11.52
C MET A 141 17.04 5.16 11.97
N GLU A 142 17.24 4.85 13.25
CA GLU A 142 17.05 3.50 13.82
C GLU A 142 15.62 2.99 13.67
N ASP A 143 14.62 3.83 14.00
CA ASP A 143 13.19 3.50 13.82
C ASP A 143 12.85 3.14 12.37
N LYS A 144 13.48 3.81 11.40
CA LYS A 144 13.27 3.56 9.97
C LYS A 144 13.96 2.28 9.49
N ALA A 145 15.11 1.94 10.08
CA ALA A 145 15.76 0.67 9.83
C ALA A 145 14.89 -0.50 10.31
N GLU A 146 14.34 -0.42 11.52
CA GLU A 146 13.41 -1.43 12.06
C GLU A 146 12.13 -1.54 11.23
N GLU A 147 11.54 -0.40 10.84
CA GLU A 147 10.35 -0.36 9.98
C GLU A 147 10.60 -1.06 8.64
N MET A 148 11.72 -0.74 7.97
CA MET A 148 12.12 -1.34 6.70
C MET A 148 12.37 -2.85 6.83
N GLU A 149 13.15 -3.28 7.82
CA GLU A 149 13.45 -4.70 8.09
C GLU A 149 12.14 -5.47 8.33
N LYS A 150 11.24 -4.92 9.15
CA LYS A 150 9.93 -5.50 9.43
C LYS A 150 9.08 -5.60 8.17
N ARG A 151 9.07 -4.59 7.31
CA ARG A 151 8.31 -4.62 6.05
C ARG A 151 8.80 -5.71 5.09
N ILE A 152 10.11 -5.91 5.01
CA ILE A 152 10.69 -6.93 4.12
C ILE A 152 10.48 -8.34 4.71
N THR A 153 10.59 -8.51 6.02
CA THR A 153 10.56 -9.84 6.67
C THR A 153 9.18 -10.28 7.12
N GLU A 154 8.34 -9.36 7.61
CA GLU A 154 7.02 -9.64 8.17
C GLU A 154 5.87 -9.09 7.31
N GLY A 155 6.15 -8.11 6.44
CA GLY A 155 5.14 -7.44 5.60
C GLY A 155 4.58 -8.26 4.44
N GLY A 156 4.91 -9.55 4.36
CA GLY A 156 4.42 -10.44 3.31
C GLY A 156 5.07 -10.22 1.94
N CYS A 157 6.25 -9.58 1.90
CA CYS A 157 7.04 -9.37 0.69
C CYS A 157 7.25 -10.71 -0.05
N GLN A 158 6.74 -10.83 -1.27
CA GLN A 158 6.67 -12.12 -1.97
C GLN A 158 7.80 -12.32 -2.97
N ASP A 159 8.44 -11.23 -3.39
CA ASP A 159 9.53 -11.29 -4.36
C ASP A 159 10.64 -10.26 -4.09
N TYR A 160 11.74 -10.46 -4.82
CA TYR A 160 12.95 -9.66 -4.70
C TYR A 160 12.75 -8.20 -5.13
N TYR A 161 11.90 -7.95 -6.12
CA TYR A 161 11.64 -6.61 -6.64
C TYR A 161 10.80 -5.78 -5.69
N GLU A 162 9.80 -6.39 -5.06
CA GLU A 162 9.02 -5.77 -4.01
C GLU A 162 9.90 -5.33 -2.84
N ALA A 163 10.84 -6.18 -2.43
CA ALA A 163 11.78 -5.84 -1.38
C ALA A 163 12.74 -4.72 -1.77
N LEU A 164 13.22 -4.69 -3.02
CA LEU A 164 14.02 -3.57 -3.53
C LEU A 164 13.23 -2.26 -3.54
N ASN A 165 11.95 -2.30 -3.93
CA ASN A 165 11.07 -1.13 -3.88
C ASN A 165 10.84 -0.65 -2.44
N ILE A 166 10.85 -1.56 -1.45
CA ILE A 166 10.81 -1.19 -0.03
C ILE A 166 12.13 -0.49 0.34
N ILE A 167 13.29 -1.06 0.01
CA ILE A 167 14.60 -0.46 0.31
C ILE A 167 14.71 0.95 -0.28
N ASP A 168 14.31 1.13 -1.54
CA ASP A 168 14.34 2.44 -2.23
C ASP A 168 13.48 3.50 -1.53
N GLN A 169 12.46 3.12 -0.74
CA GLN A 169 11.67 4.09 0.03
C GLN A 169 12.43 4.68 1.22
N TYR A 170 13.48 4.02 1.70
CA TYR A 170 14.25 4.45 2.88
C TYR A 170 15.62 5.01 2.54
N VAL A 171 16.27 4.52 1.48
CA VAL A 171 17.63 4.93 1.10
C VAL A 171 17.71 5.31 -0.37
N THR A 172 18.65 6.18 -0.72
CA THR A 172 18.98 6.48 -2.13
C THR A 172 19.97 5.43 -2.61
N ILE A 173 19.59 4.58 -3.56
CA ILE A 173 20.45 3.51 -4.07
C ILE A 173 21.55 4.12 -4.97
N THR A 174 22.81 4.00 -4.53
CA THR A 174 23.99 4.49 -5.25
C THR A 174 24.97 3.34 -5.55
N GLY A 175 26.02 3.63 -6.34
CA GLY A 175 27.19 2.76 -6.46
C GLY A 175 28.24 3.08 -5.40
N LYS A 176 29.24 2.21 -5.27
CA LYS A 176 30.45 2.52 -4.50
C LYS A 176 31.09 3.76 -5.11
N GLU A 177 31.36 4.77 -4.30
CA GLU A 177 32.21 5.89 -4.73
C GLU A 177 33.57 5.31 -5.10
N GLU A 178 33.97 5.46 -6.37
CA GLU A 178 35.34 5.18 -6.77
C GLU A 178 36.24 6.21 -6.06
N PRO A 179 37.30 5.80 -5.35
CA PRO A 179 38.22 6.75 -4.78
C PRO A 179 38.82 7.59 -5.91
N GLU A 180 38.78 8.92 -5.80
CA GLU A 180 39.50 9.81 -6.70
C GLU A 180 40.96 9.36 -6.73
N MET A 181 41.38 8.74 -7.84
CA MET A 181 42.78 8.45 -8.08
C MET A 181 43.48 9.79 -8.25
N GLY A 182 44.02 10.31 -7.15
CA GLY A 182 44.86 11.50 -7.12
C GLY A 182 45.90 11.40 -8.22
N GLY A 183 45.85 12.37 -9.14
CA GLY A 183 46.75 12.43 -10.27
C GLY A 183 48.20 12.36 -9.79
N MET A 184 48.93 11.33 -10.22
CA MET A 184 50.38 11.34 -10.13
C MET A 184 50.88 12.47 -11.03
N GLU A 185 51.28 13.58 -10.42
CA GLU A 185 52.19 14.53 -11.06
C GLU A 185 53.52 13.79 -11.30
N MET A 186 53.87 13.59 -12.57
CA MET A 186 55.20 13.15 -12.95
C MET A 186 56.10 14.40 -12.96
N GLU A 187 57.09 14.42 -12.06
CA GLU A 187 58.24 15.35 -12.15
C GLU A 187 59.12 15.06 -13.37
#